data_AF-A0A524JMZ5-F1
#
_entry.id   AF-A0A524JMZ5-F1
#
_cell.length_a   1.000
_cell.length_b   1.000
_cell.length_c   1.000
_cell.angle_alpha   90.00
_cell.angle_beta   90.00
_cell.angle_gamma   90.00
#
_symmetry.space_group_name_H-M   'P 1'
#
loop_
_entity.id
_entity.type
_entity.pdbx_description
1 polymer ?
#
loop_
_entity_poly.entity_id
_entity_poly.type
_entity_poly.pdbx_seq_one_letter_code
_entity_poly.pdbx_strand_id
1 'polypeptide(L)'
;MHHGGESMARVSYVEENETDNPIVKESFERMREKRGKVTNIYKALAHKPNILKTIGPFVASVQLPDELDPKLKERIILRVSGINRSAYCTHAHRQISAKMGFTEEEINEMDNPVTANIDESEKAALRYAEAMTVNPGNIPDEVFEDLKKYFSESQIVEITAIAALYNMINRFNEALKLDPEEY
;
A
#
# COMPACT_ATOMS: atom_id res chain seq x y z
N MET A 1 -19.72 -15.97 -17.57
CA MET A 1 -20.75 -15.98 -16.53
C MET A 1 -20.32 -14.99 -15.45
N HIS A 2 -20.80 -13.74 -15.53
CA HIS A 2 -20.56 -12.73 -14.51
C HIS A 2 -21.22 -13.20 -13.20
N HIS A 3 -20.42 -13.57 -12.22
CA HIS A 3 -20.91 -13.62 -10.84
C HIS A 3 -20.88 -12.17 -10.35
N GLY A 4 -21.96 -11.44 -10.59
CA GLY A 4 -22.23 -10.20 -9.88
C GLY A 4 -22.51 -10.54 -8.42
N GLY A 5 -21.47 -10.77 -7.64
CA GLY A 5 -21.57 -10.87 -6.20
C GLY A 5 -22.00 -9.51 -5.66
N GLU A 6 -22.94 -9.51 -4.72
CA GLU A 6 -23.26 -8.30 -3.96
C GLU A 6 -21.98 -7.74 -3.33
N SER A 7 -21.77 -6.42 -3.45
CA SER A 7 -20.63 -5.74 -2.85
C SER A 7 -20.58 -6.03 -1.34
N MET A 8 -19.39 -6.33 -0.85
CA MET A 8 -19.13 -6.59 0.57
C MET A 8 -18.79 -5.32 1.35
N ALA A 9 -18.70 -4.18 0.65
CA ALA A 9 -18.35 -2.88 1.22
C ALA A 9 -19.38 -2.41 2.25
N ARG A 10 -18.88 -1.92 3.38
CA ARG A 10 -19.69 -1.37 4.48
C ARG A 10 -20.14 0.07 4.24
N VAL A 11 -19.60 0.72 3.22
CA VAL A 11 -19.98 2.05 2.76
C VAL A 11 -20.17 1.99 1.25
N SER A 12 -21.12 2.77 0.73
CA SER A 12 -21.33 2.85 -0.71
C SER A 12 -20.13 3.51 -1.40
N TYR A 13 -19.96 3.22 -2.68
CA TYR A 13 -19.03 3.94 -3.53
C TYR A 13 -19.72 5.18 -4.11
N VAL A 14 -19.03 6.32 -4.12
CA VAL A 14 -19.48 7.48 -4.87
C VAL A 14 -19.03 7.29 -6.32
N GLU A 15 -19.99 7.14 -7.22
CA GLU A 15 -19.71 7.11 -8.66
C GLU A 15 -19.67 8.55 -9.22
N GLU A 16 -18.88 8.74 -10.27
CA GLU A 16 -18.63 10.07 -10.82
C GLU A 16 -19.89 10.74 -11.38
N ASN A 17 -20.79 9.94 -11.96
CA ASN A 17 -22.07 10.38 -12.50
C ASN A 17 -23.10 10.70 -11.41
N GLU A 18 -22.80 10.43 -10.13
CA GLU A 18 -23.70 10.62 -8.99
C GLU A 18 -23.34 11.84 -8.14
N THR A 19 -22.29 12.58 -8.51
CA THR A 19 -21.81 13.73 -7.73
C THR A 19 -21.42 14.92 -8.60
N ASP A 20 -21.83 16.11 -8.19
CA ASP A 20 -21.38 17.39 -8.77
C ASP A 20 -20.31 18.09 -7.94
N ASN A 21 -19.74 17.41 -6.94
CA ASN A 21 -18.70 17.99 -6.12
C ASN A 21 -17.41 18.20 -6.94
N PRO A 22 -16.93 19.44 -7.10
CA PRO A 22 -15.78 19.73 -7.96
C PRO A 22 -14.49 19.08 -7.47
N ILE A 23 -14.31 18.94 -6.15
CA ILE A 23 -13.11 18.30 -5.56
C ILE A 23 -13.07 16.81 -5.89
N VAL A 24 -14.24 16.16 -5.90
CA VAL A 24 -14.34 14.74 -6.25
C VAL A 24 -14.04 14.55 -7.75
N LYS A 25 -14.68 15.34 -8.62
CA LYS A 25 -14.45 15.28 -10.08
C LYS A 25 -12.98 15.49 -10.44
N GLU A 26 -12.35 16.55 -9.91
CA GLU A 26 -10.93 16.85 -10.13
C GLU A 26 -10.02 15.71 -9.62
N SER A 27 -10.36 15.12 -8.48
CA SER A 27 -9.56 14.02 -7.92
C SER A 27 -9.68 12.73 -8.74
N PHE A 28 -10.88 12.41 -9.22
CA PHE A 28 -11.12 11.24 -10.08
C PHE A 28 -10.46 11.39 -11.44
N GLU A 29 -10.52 12.58 -12.04
CA GLU A 29 -9.82 12.89 -13.28
C GLU A 29 -8.30 12.69 -13.15
N ARG A 30 -7.69 13.32 -12.13
CA ARG A 30 -6.25 13.17 -11.83
C ARG A 30 -5.85 11.71 -11.63
N MET A 31 -6.71 10.91 -11.01
CA MET A 31 -6.46 9.48 -10.81
C MET A 31 -6.49 8.69 -12.11
N ARG A 32 -7.47 8.93 -12.99
CA ARG A 32 -7.52 8.28 -14.30
C ARG A 32 -6.28 8.60 -15.11
N GLU A 33 -5.88 9.86 -15.16
CA GLU A 33 -4.69 10.28 -15.91
C GLU A 33 -3.42 9.60 -15.40
N LYS A 34 -3.25 9.49 -14.09
CA LYS A 34 -2.01 8.96 -13.49
C LYS A 34 -2.00 7.44 -13.30
N ARG A 35 -3.16 6.81 -13.09
CA ARG A 35 -3.29 5.39 -12.69
C ARG A 35 -4.18 4.57 -13.62
N GLY A 36 -4.77 5.19 -14.65
CA GLY A 36 -5.65 4.55 -15.62
C GLY A 36 -7.08 4.29 -15.13
N LYS A 37 -7.31 4.24 -13.81
CA LYS A 37 -8.65 4.04 -13.22
C LYS A 37 -8.81 4.70 -11.84
N VAL A 38 -10.06 4.92 -11.45
CA VAL A 38 -10.45 5.29 -10.08
C VAL A 38 -10.71 4.02 -9.29
N THR A 39 -9.90 3.73 -8.29
CA THR A 39 -10.06 2.54 -7.44
C THR A 39 -11.06 2.77 -6.31
N ASN A 40 -11.64 1.69 -5.80
CA ASN A 40 -12.70 1.64 -4.79
C ASN A 40 -12.33 2.37 -3.49
N ILE A 41 -11.06 2.35 -3.06
CA ILE A 41 -10.61 3.16 -1.92
C ILE A 41 -10.89 4.65 -2.13
N TYR A 42 -10.63 5.19 -3.33
CA TYR A 42 -10.88 6.61 -3.61
C TYR A 42 -12.36 6.91 -3.82
N LYS A 43 -13.14 5.96 -4.36
CA LYS A 43 -14.60 6.06 -4.40
C LYS A 43 -15.23 6.09 -3.01
N ALA A 44 -14.69 5.33 -2.06
CA ALA A 44 -15.10 5.39 -0.66
C ALA A 44 -14.67 6.72 0.01
N LEU A 45 -13.45 7.19 -0.26
CA LEU A 45 -12.96 8.46 0.27
C LEU A 45 -13.71 9.68 -0.27
N ALA A 46 -14.39 9.57 -1.41
CA ALA A 46 -15.18 10.65 -2.00
C ALA A 46 -16.38 11.09 -1.12
N HIS A 47 -16.81 10.27 -0.15
CA HIS A 47 -17.73 10.70 0.91
C HIS A 47 -17.16 11.86 1.77
N LYS A 48 -15.83 12.05 1.75
CA LYS A 48 -15.11 13.12 2.43
C LYS A 48 -14.15 13.80 1.44
N PRO A 49 -14.64 14.76 0.61
CA PRO A 49 -13.85 15.36 -0.48
C PRO A 49 -12.52 15.96 -0.05
N ASN A 50 -12.44 16.58 1.13
CA ASN A 50 -11.17 17.14 1.64
C ASN A 50 -10.14 16.05 1.96
N ILE A 51 -10.56 14.89 2.46
CA ILE A 51 -9.66 13.75 2.69
C ILE A 51 -9.22 13.16 1.34
N LEU A 52 -10.16 12.98 0.40
CA LEU A 52 -9.87 12.52 -0.96
C LEU A 52 -8.83 13.40 -1.67
N LYS A 53 -8.97 14.72 -1.55
CA LYS A 53 -8.05 15.68 -2.18
C LYS A 53 -6.61 15.53 -1.67
N THR A 54 -6.44 15.25 -0.38
CA THR A 54 -5.11 15.22 0.28
C THR A 54 -4.44 13.87 0.22
N ILE A 55 -5.21 12.78 0.25
CA ILE A 55 -4.65 11.42 0.35
C ILE A 55 -3.91 11.00 -0.93
N GLY A 56 -4.41 11.36 -2.12
CA GLY A 56 -3.78 11.01 -3.40
C GLY A 56 -2.35 11.57 -3.54
N PRO A 57 -2.13 12.87 -3.34
CA PRO A 57 -0.79 13.47 -3.33
C PRO A 57 0.14 12.84 -2.28
N PHE A 58 -0.35 12.55 -1.08
CA PHE A 58 0.45 11.91 -0.02
C PHE A 58 0.86 10.47 -0.39
N VAL A 59 -0.07 9.68 -0.93
CA VAL A 59 0.25 8.33 -1.43
C VAL A 59 1.29 8.41 -2.55
N ALA A 60 1.15 9.38 -3.46
CA ALA A 60 2.11 9.57 -4.55
C ALA A 60 3.51 9.99 -4.05
N SER A 61 3.61 10.88 -3.06
CA SER A 61 4.90 11.30 -2.51
C SER A 61 5.66 10.17 -1.82
N VAL A 62 4.95 9.14 -1.36
CA VAL A 62 5.55 7.98 -0.70
C VAL A 62 5.86 6.87 -1.72
N GLN A 63 4.92 6.54 -2.62
CA GLN A 63 5.06 5.42 -3.55
C GLN A 63 5.95 5.68 -4.78
N LEU A 64 5.98 6.92 -5.30
CA LEU A 64 6.72 7.21 -6.53
C LEU A 64 8.23 7.00 -6.35
N PRO A 65 8.99 6.72 -7.42
CA PRO A 65 10.44 6.55 -7.31
C PRO A 65 11.12 7.76 -6.65
N ASP A 66 12.06 7.47 -5.76
CA ASP A 66 12.92 8.43 -5.09
C ASP A 66 14.28 7.74 -4.78
N GLU A 67 14.83 7.87 -3.57
CA GLU A 67 16.11 7.25 -3.18
C GLU A 67 16.02 5.73 -2.96
N LEU A 68 14.88 5.21 -2.50
CA LEU A 68 14.69 3.78 -2.27
C LEU A 68 14.31 3.02 -3.56
N ASP A 69 14.90 1.84 -3.74
CA ASP A 69 14.56 0.93 -4.84
C ASP A 69 13.04 0.67 -4.87
N PRO A 70 12.36 0.93 -6.02
CA PRO A 70 10.94 0.63 -6.17
C PRO A 70 10.57 -0.83 -5.83
N LYS A 71 11.45 -1.80 -6.10
CA LYS A 71 11.22 -3.21 -5.73
C LYS A 71 11.20 -3.39 -4.22
N LEU A 72 12.10 -2.72 -3.48
CA LEU A 72 12.10 -2.77 -2.02
C LEU A 72 10.84 -2.13 -1.43
N LYS A 73 10.37 -1.00 -1.99
CA LYS A 73 9.08 -0.40 -1.61
C LYS A 73 7.96 -1.43 -1.73
N GLU A 74 7.88 -2.12 -2.87
CA GLU A 74 6.83 -3.11 -3.11
C GLU A 74 6.93 -4.34 -2.20
N ARG A 75 8.14 -4.81 -1.89
CA ARG A 75 8.38 -5.87 -0.89
C ARG A 75 7.88 -5.48 0.49
N ILE A 76 8.15 -4.25 0.94
CA ILE A 76 7.63 -3.72 2.22
C ILE A 76 6.09 -3.72 2.20
N ILE A 77 5.49 -3.29 1.09
CA ILE A 77 4.03 -3.22 0.94
C ILE A 77 3.38 -4.60 1.06
N LEU A 78 3.91 -5.59 0.31
CA LEU A 78 3.46 -6.97 0.36
C LEU A 78 3.58 -7.52 1.78
N ARG A 79 4.72 -7.30 2.44
CA ARG A 79 4.97 -7.81 3.80
C ARG A 79 4.01 -7.21 4.82
N VAL A 80 3.88 -5.89 4.86
CA VAL A 80 2.96 -5.19 5.77
C VAL A 80 1.51 -5.62 5.54
N SER A 81 1.10 -5.73 4.27
CA SER A 81 -0.26 -6.15 3.90
C SER A 81 -0.54 -7.61 4.28
N GLY A 82 0.46 -8.49 4.15
CA GLY A 82 0.40 -9.89 4.58
C GLY A 82 0.19 -10.01 6.09
N ILE A 83 0.98 -9.29 6.90
CA ILE A 83 0.84 -9.28 8.37
C ILE A 83 -0.52 -8.77 8.80
N ASN A 84 -0.98 -7.66 8.19
CA ASN A 84 -2.28 -7.07 8.45
C ASN A 84 -3.46 -7.87 7.87
N ARG A 85 -3.19 -8.95 7.12
CA ARG A 85 -4.18 -9.80 6.43
C ARG A 85 -5.10 -8.99 5.53
N SER A 86 -4.57 -7.98 4.83
CA SER A 86 -5.36 -7.13 3.96
C SER A 86 -5.55 -7.76 2.59
N ALA A 87 -6.71 -8.36 2.34
CA ALA A 87 -7.03 -9.00 1.07
C ALA A 87 -7.03 -7.99 -0.09
N TYR A 88 -7.56 -6.78 0.13
CA TYR A 88 -7.58 -5.72 -0.89
C TYR A 88 -6.17 -5.33 -1.33
N CYS A 89 -5.29 -5.02 -0.37
CA CYS A 89 -3.94 -4.57 -0.67
C CYS A 89 -3.07 -5.70 -1.20
N THR A 90 -3.14 -6.91 -0.63
CA THR A 90 -2.41 -8.07 -1.15
C THR A 90 -2.83 -8.36 -2.59
N HIS A 91 -4.12 -8.33 -2.92
CA HIS A 91 -4.57 -8.53 -4.30
C HIS A 91 -3.98 -7.48 -5.27
N ALA A 92 -4.10 -6.19 -4.94
CA ALA A 92 -3.60 -5.11 -5.80
C ALA A 92 -2.08 -5.16 -5.97
N HIS A 93 -1.34 -5.39 -4.88
CA HIS A 93 0.12 -5.34 -4.90
C HIS A 93 0.77 -6.58 -5.50
N ARG A 94 0.14 -7.75 -5.42
CA ARG A 94 0.61 -8.91 -6.21
C ARG A 94 0.58 -8.64 -7.72
N GLN A 95 -0.44 -7.92 -8.20
CA GLN A 95 -0.52 -7.55 -9.61
C GLN A 95 0.45 -6.44 -10.01
N ILE A 96 0.63 -5.44 -9.14
CA ILE A 96 1.62 -4.37 -9.34
C ILE A 96 3.02 -4.99 -9.39
N SER A 97 3.35 -5.87 -8.45
CA SER A 97 4.60 -6.64 -8.42
C SER A 97 4.82 -7.43 -9.72
N ALA A 98 3.81 -8.15 -10.20
CA ALA A 98 3.92 -8.88 -11.47
C ALA A 98 4.23 -7.94 -12.66
N LYS A 99 3.59 -6.76 -12.72
CA LYS A 99 3.87 -5.73 -13.74
C LYS A 99 5.27 -5.12 -13.60
N MET A 100 5.83 -5.12 -12.39
CA MET A 100 7.21 -4.71 -12.10
C MET A 100 8.24 -5.83 -12.37
N GLY A 101 7.79 -6.99 -12.87
CA GLY A 101 8.66 -8.11 -13.25
C GLY A 101 9.06 -9.02 -12.09
N PHE A 102 8.30 -9.03 -10.99
CA PHE A 102 8.47 -10.05 -9.95
C PHE A 102 7.92 -11.38 -10.44
N THR A 103 8.62 -12.46 -10.11
CA THR A 103 8.12 -13.83 -10.20
C THR A 103 7.11 -14.11 -9.09
N GLU A 104 6.27 -15.13 -9.27
CA GLU A 104 5.36 -15.56 -8.19
C GLU A 104 6.13 -16.03 -6.94
N GLU A 105 7.32 -16.60 -7.13
CA GLU A 105 8.20 -17.02 -6.06
C GLU A 105 8.67 -15.82 -5.22
N GLU A 106 9.22 -14.77 -5.85
CA GLU A 106 9.64 -13.53 -5.16
C GLU A 106 8.49 -12.85 -4.40
N ILE A 107 7.26 -12.93 -4.92
CA ILE A 107 6.08 -12.40 -4.23
C ILE A 107 5.75 -13.25 -3.00
N ASN A 108 5.76 -14.58 -3.14
CA ASN A 108 5.44 -15.51 -2.04
C ASN A 108 6.52 -15.51 -0.94
N GLU A 109 7.77 -15.21 -1.29
CA GLU A 109 8.86 -15.02 -0.33
C GLU A 109 8.55 -13.94 0.73
N MET A 110 7.67 -12.98 0.43
CA MET A 110 7.25 -11.95 1.39
C MET A 110 6.38 -12.49 2.53
N ASP A 111 5.89 -13.73 2.43
CA ASP A 111 5.23 -14.40 3.55
C ASP A 111 6.25 -14.78 4.65
N ASN A 112 7.52 -15.01 4.28
CA ASN A 112 8.61 -15.27 5.21
C ASN A 112 9.96 -14.73 4.67
N PRO A 113 10.24 -13.42 4.86
CA PRO A 113 11.42 -12.79 4.26
C PRO A 113 12.75 -13.23 4.88
N VAL A 114 12.74 -13.93 6.03
CA VAL A 114 13.96 -14.48 6.63
C VAL A 114 14.62 -15.51 5.70
N THR A 115 13.82 -16.27 4.97
CA THR A 115 14.28 -17.32 4.03
C THR A 115 14.32 -16.85 2.58
N ALA A 116 13.93 -15.60 2.31
CA ALA A 116 13.90 -15.06 0.96
C ALA A 116 15.30 -14.86 0.37
N ASN A 117 15.44 -15.09 -0.93
CA ASN A 117 16.67 -14.87 -1.68
C ASN A 117 16.83 -13.38 -2.08
N ILE A 118 16.95 -12.53 -1.06
CA ILE A 118 17.11 -11.07 -1.18
C ILE A 118 18.31 -10.60 -0.36
N ASP A 119 18.78 -9.38 -0.64
CA ASP A 119 19.94 -8.82 0.03
C ASP A 119 19.70 -8.57 1.53
N GLU A 120 20.77 -8.60 2.33
CA GLU A 120 20.65 -8.39 3.78
C GLU A 120 20.12 -6.99 4.15
N SER A 121 20.37 -5.98 3.29
CA SER A 121 19.77 -4.65 3.42
C SER A 121 18.24 -4.71 3.29
N GLU A 122 17.71 -5.45 2.32
CA GLU A 122 16.28 -5.63 2.14
C GLU A 122 15.65 -6.40 3.30
N LYS A 123 16.33 -7.45 3.79
CA LYS A 123 15.88 -8.15 5.00
C LYS A 123 15.87 -7.25 6.22
N ALA A 124 16.85 -6.35 6.38
CA ALA A 124 16.87 -5.38 7.48
C ALA A 124 15.68 -4.41 7.40
N ALA A 125 15.37 -3.90 6.21
CA ALA A 125 14.18 -3.06 5.97
C ALA A 125 12.87 -3.80 6.28
N LEU A 126 12.76 -5.07 5.87
CA LEU A 126 11.58 -5.89 6.14
C LEU A 126 11.43 -6.22 7.64
N ARG A 127 12.52 -6.56 8.34
CA ARG A 127 12.50 -6.76 9.80
C ARG A 127 12.00 -5.51 10.54
N TYR A 128 12.47 -4.33 10.14
CA TYR A 128 12.01 -3.06 10.70
C TYR A 128 10.53 -2.80 10.40
N ALA A 129 10.10 -2.98 9.14
CA ALA A 129 8.71 -2.83 8.72
C ALA A 129 7.76 -3.80 9.46
N GLU A 130 8.21 -5.01 9.74
CA GLU A 130 7.49 -6.00 10.56
C GLU A 130 7.34 -5.51 12.01
N ALA A 131 8.45 -5.10 12.63
CA ALA A 131 8.46 -4.63 14.02
C ALA A 131 7.51 -3.44 14.22
N MET A 132 7.53 -2.46 13.31
CA MET A 132 6.62 -1.31 13.39
C MET A 132 5.16 -1.67 13.09
N THR A 133 4.90 -2.74 12.32
CA THR A 133 3.54 -3.19 12.00
C THR A 133 2.91 -3.92 13.18
N VAL A 134 3.68 -4.77 13.85
CA VAL A 134 3.19 -5.62 14.94
C VAL A 134 3.22 -4.91 16.29
N ASN A 135 4.27 -4.10 16.56
CA ASN A 135 4.47 -3.46 17.86
C ASN A 135 5.10 -2.06 17.70
N PRO A 136 4.39 -1.08 17.11
CA PRO A 136 4.94 0.26 16.81
C PRO A 136 5.45 1.02 18.03
N GLY A 137 4.94 0.71 19.24
CA GLY A 137 5.37 1.37 20.47
C GLY A 137 6.63 0.77 21.11
N ASN A 138 7.16 -0.34 20.57
CA ASN A 138 8.30 -1.06 21.15
C ASN A 138 9.08 -1.80 20.05
N ILE A 139 9.66 -1.03 19.13
CA ILE A 139 10.61 -1.52 18.13
C ILE A 139 11.95 -1.70 18.85
N PRO A 140 12.56 -2.91 18.86
CA PRO A 140 13.84 -3.12 19.51
C PRO A 140 14.95 -2.25 18.90
N ASP A 141 15.79 -1.62 19.74
CA ASP A 141 16.89 -0.75 19.29
C ASP A 141 17.84 -1.46 18.32
N GLU A 142 18.11 -2.75 18.55
CA GLU A 142 18.93 -3.60 17.68
C GLU A 142 18.39 -3.72 16.24
N VAL A 143 17.06 -3.68 16.05
CA VAL A 143 16.45 -3.70 14.71
C VAL A 143 16.70 -2.38 13.99
N PHE A 144 16.60 -1.26 14.71
CA PHE A 144 16.86 0.06 14.14
C PHE A 144 18.36 0.28 13.85
N GLU A 145 19.24 -0.16 14.77
CA GLU A 145 20.69 -0.10 14.54
C GLU A 145 21.14 -1.03 13.42
N ASP A 146 20.46 -2.16 13.19
CA ASP A 146 20.72 -3.00 12.02
C ASP A 146 20.33 -2.30 10.71
N LEU A 147 19.17 -1.64 10.68
CA LEU A 147 18.72 -0.87 9.52
C LEU A 147 19.72 0.23 9.13
N LYS A 148 20.27 0.94 10.11
CA LYS A 148 21.26 2.03 9.91
C LYS A 148 22.57 1.59 9.29
N LYS A 149 22.90 0.29 9.28
CA LYS A 149 24.10 -0.21 8.61
C LYS A 149 23.99 -0.10 7.09
N TYR A 150 22.77 -0.04 6.55
CA TYR A 150 22.50 -0.16 5.12
C TYR A 150 21.86 1.09 4.50
N PHE A 151 21.13 1.88 5.28
CA PHE A 151 20.33 2.99 4.78
C PHE A 151 20.68 4.32 5.44
N SER A 152 20.60 5.40 4.66
CA SER A 152 20.69 6.77 5.17
C SER A 152 19.47 7.13 6.01
N GLU A 153 19.55 8.20 6.82
CA GLU A 153 18.39 8.71 7.57
C GLU A 153 17.21 9.05 6.64
N SER A 154 17.49 9.61 5.47
CA SER A 154 16.48 9.91 4.43
C SER A 154 15.75 8.64 3.97
N GLN A 155 16.50 7.59 3.61
CA GLN A 155 15.94 6.30 3.22
C GLN A 155 15.17 5.61 4.36
N ILE A 156 15.63 5.75 5.62
CA ILE A 156 14.94 5.21 6.79
C ILE A 156 13.59 5.91 6.99
N VAL A 157 13.52 7.23 6.81
CA VAL A 157 12.25 7.98 6.85
C VAL A 157 11.32 7.50 5.75
N GLU A 158 11.84 7.25 4.55
CA GLU A 158 11.06 6.73 3.42
C GLU A 158 10.52 5.31 3.66
N ILE A 159 11.35 4.39 4.17
CA ILE A 159 10.95 3.02 4.58
C ILE A 159 9.83 3.11 5.63
N THR A 160 10.01 3.97 6.63
CA THR A 160 9.03 4.21 7.70
C THR A 160 7.72 4.74 7.12
N ALA A 161 7.78 5.69 6.18
CA ALA A 161 6.61 6.28 5.56
C ALA A 161 5.82 5.27 4.72
N ILE A 162 6.50 4.41 3.94
CA ILE A 162 5.86 3.32 3.19
C ILE A 162 5.12 2.38 4.15
N ALA A 163 5.82 1.84 5.16
CA ALA A 163 5.21 0.89 6.07
C ALA A 163 4.07 1.51 6.90
N ALA A 164 4.21 2.76 7.35
CA ALA A 164 3.15 3.48 8.06
C ALA A 164 1.93 3.74 7.16
N LEU A 165 2.16 4.17 5.91
CA LEU A 165 1.09 4.41 4.94
C LEU A 165 0.27 3.14 4.70
N TYR A 166 0.92 1.98 4.53
CA TYR A 166 0.19 0.73 4.31
C TYR A 166 -0.46 0.19 5.56
N ASN A 167 0.13 0.41 6.73
CA ASN A 167 -0.58 0.19 7.99
C ASN A 167 -1.90 0.97 8.06
N MET A 168 -1.94 2.22 7.59
CA MET A 168 -3.17 3.00 7.50
C MET A 168 -4.11 2.48 6.39
N ILE A 169 -3.61 2.28 5.16
CA ILE A 169 -4.43 1.86 4.00
C ILE A 169 -5.05 0.47 4.26
N ASN A 170 -4.28 -0.50 4.77
CA ASN A 170 -4.79 -1.82 5.11
C ASN A 170 -5.95 -1.71 6.10
N ARG A 171 -5.76 -0.97 7.21
CA ARG A 171 -6.80 -0.79 8.23
C ARG A 171 -8.04 -0.11 7.66
N PHE A 172 -7.88 0.90 6.81
CA PHE A 172 -9.00 1.59 6.18
C PHE A 172 -9.81 0.64 5.28
N ASN A 173 -9.12 -0.09 4.38
CA ASN A 173 -9.77 -0.99 3.43
C ASN A 173 -10.47 -2.15 4.13
N GLU A 174 -9.81 -2.80 5.09
CA GLU A 174 -10.38 -3.95 5.81
C GLU A 174 -11.50 -3.53 6.77
N ALA A 175 -11.38 -2.38 7.43
CA ALA A 175 -12.44 -1.88 8.30
C ALA A 175 -13.74 -1.59 7.52
N LEU A 176 -13.61 -1.11 6.28
CA LEU A 176 -14.73 -0.83 5.40
C LEU A 176 -15.10 -2.01 4.48
N LYS A 177 -14.35 -3.11 4.51
CA LYS A 177 -14.52 -4.28 3.63
C LYS A 177 -14.61 -3.90 2.15
N LEU A 178 -13.76 -2.98 1.71
CA LEU A 178 -13.78 -2.54 0.31
C LEU A 178 -13.50 -3.73 -0.61
N ASP A 179 -14.25 -3.80 -1.70
CA ASP A 179 -14.13 -4.88 -2.68
C ASP A 179 -12.82 -4.71 -3.45
N PRO A 180 -11.98 -5.76 -3.54
CA PRO A 180 -10.79 -5.74 -4.40
C PRO A 180 -11.15 -5.33 -5.82
N GLU A 181 -10.22 -4.64 -6.46
CA GLU A 181 -10.40 -4.24 -7.85
C GLU A 181 -10.49 -5.45 -8.77
N GLU A 182 -11.42 -5.43 -9.71
CA GLU A 182 -11.38 -6.32 -10.87
C GLU A 182 -10.41 -5.74 -11.92
N TYR A 183 -9.63 -6.59 -12.57
CA TYR A 183 -8.62 -6.22 -13.56
C TYR A 183 -8.75 -7.05 -14.83
#